data_AF-A0A973DK65-F1
#
_entry.id   AF-A0A973DK65-F1
#
_cell.length_a   1.000
_cell.length_b   1.000
_cell.length_c   1.000
_cell.angle_alpha   90.00
_cell.angle_beta   90.00
_cell.angle_gamma   90.00
#
_symmetry.space_group_name_H-M   'P 1'
#
loop_
_entity.id
_entity.type
_entity.pdbx_description
1 polymer ?
#
loop_
_entity_poly.entity_id
_entity_poly.type
_entity_poly.pdbx_seq_one_letter_code
_entity_poly.pdbx_strand_id
1 'polypeptide(L)'
;MPGSQVLIAIVENGKLCFSRRIHGYDNLHQMSESDFSLDVLTNLGLEIQRSIDYAVGQLRLDTIESIYIVVQNFDLDHMVVNLQEFFDIKVQKSTPHNDHELNRFPLNVAGLSELDLGLESK
;
A
#
# COMPACT_ATOMS: atom_id res chain seq x y z
N MET A 1 8.68 -15.18 5.76
CA MET A 1 7.50 -15.51 6.60
C MET A 1 6.25 -15.15 5.81
N PRO A 2 5.06 -15.74 6.06
CA PRO A 2 3.82 -15.22 5.49
C PRO A 2 3.66 -13.74 5.89
N GLY A 3 3.46 -12.84 4.92
CA GLY A 3 3.32 -11.39 5.18
C GLY A 3 4.51 -10.51 4.86
N SER A 4 5.60 -11.07 4.36
CA SER A 4 6.78 -10.29 4.03
C SER A 4 6.73 -9.63 2.64
N GLN A 5 5.62 -9.80 1.90
CA GLN A 5 5.40 -9.21 0.58
C GLN A 5 4.54 -7.95 0.68
N VAL A 6 4.84 -6.97 -0.17
CA VAL A 6 3.98 -5.80 -0.36
C VAL A 6 2.66 -6.25 -0.99
N LEU A 7 1.56 -5.85 -0.37
CA LEU A 7 0.21 -6.07 -0.87
C LEU A 7 -0.37 -4.75 -1.35
N ILE A 8 -0.78 -4.72 -2.62
CA ILE A 8 -1.56 -3.63 -3.18
C ILE A 8 -3.01 -4.07 -3.20
N ALA A 9 -3.89 -3.21 -2.69
CA ALA A 9 -5.33 -3.41 -2.69
C ALA A 9 -6.03 -2.14 -3.16
N ILE A 10 -7.05 -2.32 -4.00
CA ILE A 10 -7.92 -1.25 -4.47
C ILE A 10 -9.31 -1.52 -3.91
N VAL A 11 -9.79 -0.55 -3.14
CA VAL A 11 -11.05 -0.61 -2.42
C VAL A 11 -11.96 0.48 -2.96
N GLU A 12 -13.20 0.13 -3.28
CA GLU A 12 -14.22 1.04 -3.78
C GLU A 12 -15.50 0.79 -3.00
N ASN A 13 -16.09 1.85 -2.42
CA ASN A 13 -17.29 1.77 -1.59
C ASN A 13 -17.20 0.69 -0.48
N GLY A 14 -16.02 0.60 0.17
CA GLY A 14 -15.74 -0.38 1.23
C GLY A 14 -15.57 -1.83 0.75
N LYS A 15 -15.53 -2.07 -0.57
CA LYS A 15 -15.35 -3.40 -1.15
C LYS A 15 -13.99 -3.54 -1.79
N LEU A 16 -13.30 -4.64 -1.50
CA LEU A 16 -12.06 -4.99 -2.20
C LEU A 16 -12.36 -5.39 -3.64
N CYS A 17 -11.97 -4.56 -4.59
CA CYS A 17 -12.18 -4.79 -6.03
C CYS A 17 -11.00 -5.49 -6.70
N PHE A 18 -9.78 -5.21 -6.23
CA PHE A 18 -8.56 -5.80 -6.75
C PHE A 18 -7.50 -5.90 -5.67
N SER A 19 -6.71 -6.97 -5.70
CA SER A 19 -5.47 -7.03 -4.93
C SER A 19 -4.40 -7.85 -5.63
N ARG A 20 -3.13 -7.50 -5.40
CA ARG A 20 -2.00 -8.33 -5.81
C ARG A 20 -0.82 -8.17 -4.87
N ARG A 21 -0.01 -9.23 -4.79
CA ARG A 21 1.28 -9.18 -4.11
C ARG A 21 2.40 -8.78 -5.06
N ILE A 22 3.31 -7.94 -4.59
CA ILE A 22 4.51 -7.55 -5.32
C ILE A 22 5.68 -8.39 -4.81
N HIS A 23 6.34 -9.07 -5.74
CA HIS A 23 7.49 -9.92 -5.46
C HIS A 23 8.76 -9.07 -5.40
N GLY A 24 9.81 -9.56 -4.72
CA GLY A 24 11.09 -8.85 -4.60
C GLY A 24 11.17 -7.87 -3.44
N TYR A 25 10.06 -7.71 -2.71
CA TYR A 25 10.00 -6.93 -1.45
C TYR A 25 9.91 -7.84 -0.22
N ASP A 26 10.21 -9.13 -0.38
CA ASP A 26 10.09 -10.18 0.64
C ASP A 26 10.95 -9.93 1.90
N ASN A 27 11.89 -8.99 1.84
CA ASN A 27 12.79 -8.64 2.94
C ASN A 27 12.61 -7.19 3.42
N LEU A 28 11.52 -6.49 3.04
CA LEU A 28 11.29 -5.09 3.44
C LEU A 28 11.46 -4.88 4.95
N HIS A 29 10.92 -5.81 5.74
CA HIS A 29 11.00 -5.83 7.20
C HIS A 29 12.42 -5.97 7.78
N GLN A 30 13.39 -6.35 6.95
CA GLN A 30 14.81 -6.50 7.32
C GLN A 30 15.66 -5.35 6.78
N MET A 31 15.11 -4.52 5.89
CA MET A 31 15.83 -3.38 5.33
C MET A 31 15.91 -2.30 6.39
N SER A 32 17.14 -1.82 6.63
CA SER A 32 17.32 -0.59 7.39
C SER A 32 16.79 0.60 6.59
N GLU A 33 16.56 1.74 7.26
CA GLU A 33 16.18 2.99 6.58
C GLU A 33 17.15 3.35 5.46
N SER A 34 18.45 3.07 5.62
CA SER A 34 19.47 3.30 4.60
C SER A 34 19.43 2.32 3.42
N ASP A 35 18.89 1.11 3.60
CA ASP A 35 18.80 0.12 2.52
C ASP A 35 17.60 0.40 1.59
N PHE A 36 16.61 1.15 2.08
CA PHE A 36 15.44 1.56 1.31
C PHE A 36 15.76 2.80 0.47
N SER A 37 16.69 2.63 -0.45
CA SER A 37 17.18 3.69 -1.30
C SER A 37 16.10 4.25 -2.23
N LEU A 38 16.38 5.41 -2.82
CA LEU A 38 15.56 6.02 -3.86
C LEU A 38 15.24 5.03 -5.01
N ASP A 39 16.17 4.14 -5.36
CA ASP A 39 15.97 3.13 -6.40
C ASP A 39 14.88 2.11 -6.01
N VAL A 40 14.84 1.69 -4.74
CA VAL A 40 13.83 0.76 -4.22
C VAL A 40 12.44 1.42 -4.23
N LEU A 41 12.37 2.68 -3.81
CA LEU A 41 11.17 3.51 -3.84
C LEU A 41 10.68 3.75 -5.26
N THR A 42 11.60 4.01 -6.20
CA THR A 42 11.30 4.17 -7.63
C THR A 42 10.68 2.91 -8.22
N ASN A 43 11.27 1.75 -7.92
CA ASN A 43 10.71 0.47 -8.35
C ASN A 43 9.33 0.21 -7.75
N LEU A 44 9.12 0.60 -6.48
CA LEU A 44 7.83 0.43 -5.81
C LEU A 44 6.77 1.34 -6.44
N GLY A 45 7.10 2.60 -6.71
CA GLY A 45 6.25 3.54 -7.43
C GLY A 45 5.82 2.99 -8.79
N LEU A 46 6.73 2.40 -9.55
CA LEU A 46 6.40 1.75 -10.83
C LEU A 46 5.41 0.58 -10.67
N GLU A 47 5.60 -0.26 -9.66
CA GLU A 47 4.70 -1.39 -9.39
C GLU A 47 3.31 -0.94 -8.92
N ILE A 48 3.22 0.20 -8.21
CA ILE A 48 1.95 0.84 -7.86
C ILE A 48 1.28 1.39 -9.12
N GLN A 49 1.99 2.15 -9.96
CA GLN A 49 1.44 2.69 -11.21
C GLN A 49 0.91 1.59 -12.12
N ARG A 50 1.66 0.49 -12.29
CA ARG A 50 1.19 -0.68 -13.07
C ARG A 50 -0.09 -1.28 -12.53
N SER A 51 -0.28 -1.26 -11.21
CA SER A 51 -1.50 -1.76 -10.57
C SER A 51 -2.68 -0.83 -10.85
N ILE A 52 -2.45 0.49 -10.81
CA ILE A 52 -3.44 1.51 -11.16
C ILE A 52 -3.85 1.37 -12.64
N ASP A 53 -2.87 1.31 -13.55
CA ASP A 53 -3.11 1.17 -14.98
C ASP A 53 -3.90 -0.10 -15.31
N TYR A 54 -3.59 -1.21 -14.63
CA TYR A 54 -4.33 -2.46 -14.79
C TYR A 54 -5.77 -2.33 -14.28
N ALA A 55 -5.96 -1.75 -13.10
CA ALA A 55 -7.28 -1.59 -12.50
C ALA A 55 -8.19 -0.68 -13.32
N VAL A 56 -7.71 0.49 -13.72
CA VAL A 56 -8.49 1.45 -14.51
C VAL A 56 -8.61 1.00 -15.96
N GLY A 57 -7.50 0.57 -16.57
CA GLY A 57 -7.46 0.23 -17.99
C GLY A 57 -8.04 -1.13 -18.35
N GLN A 58 -7.77 -2.17 -17.55
CA GLN A 58 -8.19 -3.54 -17.85
C GLN A 58 -9.45 -3.94 -17.08
N LEU A 59 -9.49 -3.69 -15.78
CA LEU A 59 -10.66 -4.03 -14.96
C LEU A 59 -11.79 -3.01 -15.05
N ARG A 60 -11.51 -1.83 -15.62
CA ARG A 60 -12.48 -0.72 -15.79
C ARG A 60 -13.05 -0.23 -14.46
N LEU A 61 -12.24 -0.24 -13.41
CA LEU A 61 -12.59 0.43 -12.15
C LEU A 61 -12.55 1.95 -12.34
N ASP A 62 -13.21 2.69 -11.44
CA ASP A 62 -13.15 4.14 -11.41
C ASP A 62 -11.71 4.64 -11.13
N THR A 63 -11.46 5.91 -11.41
CA THR A 63 -10.15 6.53 -11.19
C THR A 63 -9.76 6.48 -9.71
N ILE A 64 -8.49 6.22 -9.42
CA ILE A 64 -7.98 6.16 -8.05
C ILE A 64 -7.89 7.58 -7.47
N GLU A 65 -8.59 7.81 -6.35
CA GLU A 65 -8.66 9.13 -5.71
C GLU A 65 -7.52 9.38 -4.72
N SER A 66 -7.02 8.31 -4.09
CA SER A 66 -5.97 8.41 -3.07
C SER A 66 -5.21 7.10 -2.90
N ILE A 67 -3.94 7.21 -2.48
CA ILE A 67 -3.09 6.08 -2.11
C ILE A 67 -2.85 6.15 -0.60
N TYR A 68 -3.19 5.07 0.09
CA TYR A 68 -2.93 4.91 1.52
C TYR A 68 -1.76 3.96 1.73
N ILE A 69 -0.79 4.38 2.53
CA ILE A 69 0.38 3.57 2.86
C ILE A 69 0.33 3.15 4.32
N VAL A 70 0.52 1.85 4.53
CA VAL A 70 0.62 1.22 5.85
C VAL A 70 1.88 0.36 5.87
N VAL A 71 2.80 0.67 6.78
CA VAL A 71 4.04 -0.08 6.97
C VAL A 71 4.38 -0.11 8.45
N GLN A 72 5.02 -1.18 8.89
CA GLN A 72 5.57 -1.30 10.25
C GLN A 72 7.08 -1.26 10.17
N ASN A 73 7.73 -0.71 11.21
CA ASN A 73 9.18 -0.67 11.36
C ASN A 73 9.92 0.02 10.20
N PHE A 74 9.30 1.06 9.63
CA PHE A 74 9.87 1.84 8.55
C PHE A 74 9.48 3.32 8.69
N ASP A 75 10.31 4.25 8.22
CA ASP A 75 9.99 5.67 8.18
C ASP A 75 8.88 5.94 7.15
N LEU A 76 7.64 5.91 7.65
CA LEU A 76 6.44 6.10 6.86
C LEU A 76 6.34 7.53 6.30
N ASP A 77 6.82 8.55 7.01
CA ASP A 77 6.76 9.93 6.53
C ASP A 77 7.74 10.12 5.36
N HIS A 78 8.97 9.59 5.46
CA HIS A 78 9.92 9.60 4.35
C HIS A 78 9.38 8.86 3.12
N MET A 79 8.78 7.67 3.31
CA MET A 79 8.22 6.90 2.20
C MET A 79 7.06 7.64 1.51
N VAL A 80 6.15 8.26 2.28
CA VAL A 80 5.02 9.03 1.71
C VAL A 80 5.53 10.19 0.87
N VAL A 81 6.52 10.96 1.36
CA VAL A 81 7.10 12.09 0.63
C VAL A 81 7.72 11.63 -0.69
N ASN A 82 8.55 10.58 -0.66
CA ASN A 82 9.19 10.09 -1.88
C ASN A 82 8.18 9.48 -2.86
N LEU A 83 7.20 8.71 -2.39
CA LEU A 83 6.18 8.14 -3.26
C LEU A 83 5.27 9.21 -3.87
N GLN A 84 5.00 10.31 -3.15
CA GLN A 84 4.20 11.42 -3.68
C GLN A 84 4.80 12.03 -4.95
N GLU A 85 6.12 11.96 -5.15
CA GLU A 85 6.78 12.46 -6.37
C GLU A 85 6.41 11.65 -7.63
N PHE A 86 5.89 10.43 -7.48
CA PHE A 86 5.52 9.54 -8.60
C PHE A 86 4.06 9.69 -9.04
N PHE A 87 3.22 10.33 -8.23
CA PHE A 87 1.77 10.33 -8.43
C PHE A 87 1.19 11.73 -8.30
N ASP A 88 0.30 12.08 -9.24
CA ASP A 88 -0.52 13.29 -9.15
C ASP A 88 -1.73 13.11 -8.20
N ILE A 89 -1.89 11.91 -7.64
CA ILE A 89 -2.90 11.59 -6.62
C ILE A 89 -2.29 11.61 -5.24
N LYS A 90 -3.11 11.96 -4.23
CA LYS A 90 -2.62 12.14 -2.87
C LYS A 90 -2.13 10.82 -2.29
N VAL A 91 -0.87 10.79 -1.89
CA VAL A 91 -0.27 9.70 -1.11
C VAL A 91 -0.30 10.11 0.35
N GLN A 92 -0.86 9.27 1.22
CA GLN A 92 -0.99 9.57 2.63
C GLN A 92 -0.82 8.33 3.50
N LYS A 93 -0.33 8.54 4.72
CA LYS A 93 -0.32 7.49 5.73
C LYS A 93 -1.74 7.09 6.09
N SER A 94 -1.97 5.78 6.24
CA SER A 94 -3.12 5.28 6.97
C SER A 94 -2.64 4.75 8.31
N THR A 95 -3.21 5.30 9.37
CA THR A 95 -3.15 4.68 10.69
C THR A 95 -4.40 3.82 10.80
N PRO A 96 -4.29 2.49 10.84
CA PRO A 96 -5.46 1.67 11.06
C PRO A 96 -6.11 2.04 12.38
N HIS A 97 -7.44 2.03 12.39
CA HIS A 97 -8.22 2.39 13.58
C HIS A 97 -7.99 1.43 14.76
N ASN A 98 -7.33 0.28 14.53
CA ASN A 98 -7.05 -0.74 15.52
C ASN A 98 -5.63 -1.31 15.36
N ASP A 99 -4.65 -0.72 16.03
CA ASP A 99 -3.23 -1.14 16.01
C ASP A 99 -3.01 -2.60 16.44
N HIS A 100 -3.96 -3.20 17.17
CA HIS A 100 -3.90 -4.61 17.57
C HIS A 100 -4.08 -5.59 16.39
N GLU A 101 -4.79 -5.20 15.33
CA GLU A 101 -5.04 -6.03 14.14
C GLU A 101 -3.77 -6.16 13.28
N LEU A 102 -3.04 -5.04 13.12
CA LEU A 102 -1.74 -5.00 12.42
C LEU A 102 -0.67 -5.91 13.05
N ASN A 103 -0.70 -6.04 14.37
CA ASN A 103 0.27 -6.86 15.12
C ASN A 103 -0.17 -8.33 15.22
N ARG A 104 -1.44 -8.65 14.98
CA ARG A 104 -1.99 -10.01 15.13
C ARG A 104 -1.89 -10.83 13.84
N PHE A 105 -1.95 -10.19 12.67
CA PHE A 105 -1.83 -10.88 11.38
C PHE A 105 -0.90 -10.15 10.42
N PRO A 106 -0.11 -10.87 9.61
CA PRO A 106 0.49 -10.25 8.43
C PRO A 106 -0.61 -9.64 7.57
N LEU A 107 -0.47 -8.37 7.17
CA LEU A 107 -1.38 -7.66 6.26
C LEU A 107 -1.63 -8.53 5.02
N ASN A 108 -2.71 -9.28 5.07
CA ASN A 108 -3.14 -10.18 4.04
C ASN A 108 -4.51 -9.73 3.54
N VAL A 109 -4.97 -10.32 2.44
CA VAL A 109 -6.21 -9.91 1.78
C VAL A 109 -7.43 -9.97 2.72
N ALA A 110 -7.47 -10.94 3.64
CA ALA A 110 -8.53 -11.05 4.64
C ALA A 110 -8.43 -9.93 5.68
N GLY A 111 -7.22 -9.68 6.21
CA GLY A 111 -6.98 -8.59 7.17
C GLY A 111 -7.26 -7.20 6.59
N LEU A 112 -7.07 -6.98 5.28
CA LEU A 112 -7.46 -5.72 4.62
C LEU A 112 -8.98 -5.54 4.51
N SER A 113 -9.72 -6.63 4.39
CA SER A 113 -11.20 -6.58 4.36
C SER A 113 -11.77 -6.32 5.76
N GLU A 114 -11.01 -6.66 6.80
CA GLU A 114 -11.33 -6.44 8.21
C GLU A 114 -10.79 -5.11 8.76
N LEU A 115 -9.78 -4.54 8.10
CA LEU A 115 -9.32 -3.17 8.37
C LEU A 115 -10.44 -2.21 8.01
N ASP A 116 -11.18 -1.75 9.02
CA ASP A 116 -12.00 -0.56 8.89
C ASP A 116 -11.06 0.64 8.70
N LEU A 117 -10.79 0.99 7.44
CA LEU A 117 -9.77 1.97 7.07
C LEU A 117 -10.11 3.40 7.50
N GLY A 118 -11.21 3.62 8.24
CA GLY A 118 -11.60 4.95 8.71
C GLY A 118 -11.68 5.97 7.56
N LEU A 119 -11.98 5.48 6.35
CA LEU A 119 -12.17 6.30 5.16
C LEU A 119 -13.55 6.95 5.29
N GLU A 120 -13.68 7.86 6.24
CA GLU A 120 -14.87 8.71 6.33
C GLU A 120 -14.93 9.54 5.05
N SER A 121 -15.84 9.16 4.15
CA SER A 121 -16.30 10.01 3.06
C SER A 121 -16.82 11.30 3.69
N LYS A 122 -16.09 12.39 3.47
CA LYS A 122 -16.55 13.72 3.85
C LYS A 122 -17.38 14.34 2.72
#